data_AF-A0AB34K1A1-F1
#
_entry.id   AF-A0AB34K1A1-F1
#
_cell.length_a   1.000
_cell.length_b   1.000
_cell.length_c   1.000
_cell.angle_alpha   90.00
_cell.angle_beta   90.00
_cell.angle_gamma   90.00
#
_symmetry.space_group_name_H-M   'P 1'
#
loop_
_entity.id
_entity.type
_entity.pdbx_description
1 polymer ?
#
loop_
_entity_poly.entity_id
_entity_poly.type
_entity_poly.pdbx_seq_one_letter_code
_entity_poly.pdbx_strand_id
1 'polypeptide(L)'
;MEAAGAAHKEEGNRLFKAGEFLKAAASYTKAIKAEPTNHVYYSNRSQAFLKLSKVGKALEDAEKCIELCPDFVKGYHRKASALFALGDEAKSAEAVEVILSALEAGLDKDNDLVRLGVQNKGKAFVKLADARRKGTEDPPQPEKENGPSAANEAAAVKAKKLEAAATPPQAAIPAPAKPQKHLYELDPEEFAGAMIQDVFDQVLKSGEVPTIVYMQPSPPKPGAKEEPGLAGIGIDHAFNTPATLGNCADFIRKHAGEQEAQSAMIIVRKSHVGYPCVWKGKPKGVWKFGKADGIFMQLEAKQARAMFFTELKTTAEGKLTFGETAQIDVDEFALFPRIFPG
;
A
#
# COMPACT_ATOMS: atom_id res chain seq x y z
N MET A 1 -19.09 -30.92 -9.39
CA MET A 1 -17.89 -30.11 -9.05
C MET A 1 -18.24 -28.71 -8.53
N GLU A 2 -19.45 -28.15 -8.79
CA GLU A 2 -19.90 -26.84 -8.26
C GLU A 2 -19.94 -26.73 -6.72
N ALA A 3 -20.15 -27.84 -6.00
CA ALA A 3 -20.33 -27.81 -4.54
C ALA A 3 -19.09 -27.35 -3.74
N ALA A 4 -17.88 -27.51 -4.29
CA ALA A 4 -16.64 -27.19 -3.57
C ALA A 4 -16.38 -25.67 -3.48
N GLY A 5 -16.65 -24.92 -4.56
CA GLY A 5 -16.51 -23.46 -4.57
C GLY A 5 -17.48 -22.77 -3.62
N ALA A 6 -18.75 -23.21 -3.65
CA ALA A 6 -19.80 -22.68 -2.79
C ALA A 6 -19.51 -22.93 -1.29
N ALA A 7 -19.00 -24.11 -0.92
CA ALA A 7 -18.63 -24.41 0.46
C ALA A 7 -17.48 -23.52 0.96
N HIS A 8 -16.45 -23.29 0.14
CA HIS A 8 -15.35 -22.37 0.47
C HIS A 8 -15.80 -20.91 0.54
N LYS A 9 -16.77 -20.50 -0.29
CA LYS A 9 -17.39 -19.18 -0.21
C LYS A 9 -18.18 -19.00 1.10
N GLU A 10 -19.02 -19.97 1.49
CA GLU A 10 -19.77 -19.88 2.75
C GLU A 10 -18.84 -19.84 3.97
N GLU A 11 -17.77 -20.65 3.97
CA GLU A 11 -16.76 -20.60 5.02
C GLU A 11 -16.04 -19.24 5.04
N GLY A 12 -15.68 -18.71 3.87
CA GLY A 12 -15.14 -17.35 3.75
C GLY A 12 -16.09 -16.29 4.30
N ASN A 13 -17.40 -16.39 4.03
CA ASN A 13 -18.42 -15.48 4.54
C ASN A 13 -18.53 -15.56 6.07
N ARG A 14 -18.48 -16.77 6.63
CA ARG A 14 -18.51 -17.01 8.08
C ARG A 14 -17.30 -16.38 8.77
N LEU A 15 -16.10 -16.62 8.23
CA LEU A 15 -14.84 -16.05 8.73
C LEU A 15 -14.82 -14.51 8.59
N PHE A 16 -15.35 -13.99 7.49
CA PHE A 16 -15.46 -12.55 7.26
C PHE A 16 -16.37 -11.89 8.30
N LYS A 17 -17.52 -12.49 8.61
CA LYS A 17 -18.41 -12.02 9.68
C LYS A 17 -17.77 -12.11 11.07
N ALA A 18 -16.87 -13.07 11.29
CA ALA A 18 -16.10 -13.22 12.52
C ALA A 18 -14.92 -12.24 12.63
N GLY A 19 -14.64 -11.42 11.62
CA GLY A 19 -13.50 -10.50 11.60
C GLY A 19 -12.16 -11.14 11.22
N GLU A 20 -12.14 -12.44 10.91
CA GLU A 20 -10.94 -13.18 10.52
C GLU A 20 -10.63 -12.99 9.03
N PHE A 21 -10.35 -11.75 8.62
CA PHE A 21 -10.30 -11.36 7.21
C PHE A 21 -9.22 -12.07 6.39
N LEU A 22 -8.07 -12.41 6.99
CA LEU A 22 -7.00 -13.17 6.32
C LEU A 22 -7.45 -14.60 5.98
N LYS A 23 -8.10 -15.28 6.94
CA LYS A 23 -8.65 -16.62 6.70
C LYS A 23 -9.82 -16.58 5.73
N ALA A 24 -10.66 -15.54 5.80
CA ALA A 24 -11.71 -15.31 4.81
C ALA A 24 -11.13 -15.18 3.39
N ALA A 25 -10.09 -14.37 3.20
CA ALA A 25 -9.40 -14.21 1.90
C ALA A 25 -8.78 -15.53 1.40
N ALA A 26 -8.22 -16.34 2.31
CA ALA A 26 -7.71 -17.67 1.97
C ALA A 26 -8.84 -18.62 1.53
N SER A 27 -9.98 -18.62 2.21
CA SER A 27 -11.17 -19.41 1.83
C SER A 27 -11.73 -18.98 0.47
N TYR A 28 -11.86 -17.68 0.21
CA TYR A 28 -12.26 -17.20 -1.12
C TYR A 28 -11.23 -17.55 -2.21
N THR A 29 -9.93 -17.58 -1.89
CA THR A 29 -8.90 -18.04 -2.83
C THR A 29 -9.05 -19.52 -3.16
N LYS A 30 -9.45 -20.37 -2.20
CA LYS A 30 -9.81 -21.77 -2.47
C LYS A 30 -11.06 -21.87 -3.34
N ALA A 31 -12.06 -21.01 -3.10
CA ALA A 31 -13.26 -20.93 -3.94
C ALA A 31 -12.91 -20.56 -5.39
N ILE A 32 -12.04 -19.57 -5.60
CA ILE A 32 -11.54 -19.15 -6.92
C ILE A 32 -10.74 -20.26 -7.61
N LYS A 33 -9.92 -21.00 -6.87
CA LYS A 33 -9.21 -22.16 -7.45
C LYS A 33 -10.16 -23.26 -7.92
N ALA A 34 -11.26 -23.46 -7.22
CA ALA A 34 -12.28 -24.43 -7.61
C ALA A 34 -13.13 -23.93 -8.79
N GLU A 35 -13.44 -22.63 -8.83
CA GLU A 35 -14.30 -22.01 -9.84
C GLU A 35 -13.78 -20.60 -10.19
N PRO A 36 -12.84 -20.48 -11.14
CA PRO A 36 -12.13 -19.23 -11.40
C PRO A 36 -12.94 -18.18 -12.15
N THR A 37 -14.12 -18.55 -12.67
CA THR A 37 -15.02 -17.68 -13.45
C THR A 37 -16.12 -17.05 -12.59
N ASN A 38 -16.21 -17.43 -11.30
CA ASN A 38 -17.27 -16.93 -10.44
C ASN A 38 -16.90 -15.55 -9.85
N HIS A 39 -17.47 -14.49 -10.45
CA HIS A 39 -17.23 -13.09 -10.08
C HIS A 39 -17.52 -12.78 -8.59
N VAL A 40 -18.47 -13.48 -7.96
CA VAL A 40 -18.84 -13.27 -6.54
C VAL A 40 -17.66 -13.55 -5.62
N TYR A 41 -16.82 -14.53 -5.93
CA TYR A 41 -15.67 -14.87 -5.09
C TYR A 41 -14.61 -13.77 -5.11
N TYR A 42 -14.38 -13.17 -6.28
CA TYR A 42 -13.50 -12.00 -6.42
C TYR A 42 -14.06 -10.78 -5.68
N SER A 43 -15.37 -10.52 -5.79
CA SER A 43 -16.01 -9.43 -5.03
C SER A 43 -15.85 -9.57 -3.51
N ASN A 44 -16.03 -10.79 -2.99
CA ASN A 44 -15.91 -11.06 -1.55
C ASN A 44 -14.45 -11.02 -1.08
N ARG A 45 -13.51 -11.52 -1.91
CA ARG A 45 -12.07 -11.45 -1.61
C ARG A 45 -11.53 -10.02 -1.68
N SER A 46 -11.98 -9.22 -2.63
CA SER A 46 -11.71 -7.78 -2.71
C SER A 46 -12.09 -7.08 -1.40
N GLN A 47 -13.30 -7.34 -0.88
CA GLN A 47 -13.73 -6.77 0.39
C GLN A 47 -12.87 -7.23 1.57
N ALA A 48 -12.47 -8.51 1.61
CA ALA A 48 -11.56 -9.02 2.63
C ALA A 48 -10.18 -8.35 2.55
N PHE A 49 -9.66 -8.11 1.35
CA PHE A 49 -8.41 -7.38 1.16
C PHE A 49 -8.50 -5.91 1.57
N LEU A 50 -9.62 -5.22 1.34
CA LEU A 50 -9.83 -3.86 1.88
C LEU A 50 -9.80 -3.84 3.40
N LYS A 51 -10.39 -4.85 4.07
CA LYS A 51 -10.33 -4.97 5.53
C LYS A 51 -8.94 -5.30 6.07
N LEU A 52 -8.05 -5.81 5.22
CA LEU A 52 -6.64 -6.08 5.52
C LEU A 52 -5.71 -4.95 5.03
N SER A 53 -6.26 -3.83 4.57
CA SER A 53 -5.51 -2.72 3.94
C SER A 53 -4.64 -3.13 2.75
N LYS A 54 -4.96 -4.26 2.09
CA LYS A 54 -4.29 -4.73 0.86
C LYS A 54 -4.99 -4.11 -0.36
N VAL A 55 -4.94 -2.79 -0.47
CA VAL A 55 -5.76 -2.01 -1.41
C VAL A 55 -5.50 -2.36 -2.88
N GLY A 56 -4.24 -2.55 -3.28
CA GLY A 56 -3.91 -2.96 -4.66
C GLY A 56 -4.54 -4.31 -5.06
N LYS A 57 -4.44 -5.32 -4.20
CA LYS A 57 -5.09 -6.63 -4.42
C LYS A 57 -6.61 -6.54 -4.42
N ALA A 58 -7.17 -5.64 -3.61
CA ALA A 58 -8.59 -5.38 -3.62
C ALA A 58 -9.06 -4.74 -4.94
N LEU A 59 -8.26 -3.84 -5.51
CA LEU A 59 -8.52 -3.22 -6.80
C LEU A 59 -8.46 -4.26 -7.93
N GLU A 60 -7.40 -5.08 -7.98
CA GLU A 60 -7.26 -6.17 -8.96
C GLU A 60 -8.45 -7.13 -8.93
N ASP A 61 -8.87 -7.57 -7.74
CA ASP A 61 -10.03 -8.46 -7.58
C ASP A 61 -11.35 -7.76 -7.97
N ALA A 62 -11.48 -6.45 -7.73
CA ALA A 62 -12.65 -5.71 -8.13
C ALA A 62 -12.73 -5.55 -9.66
N GLU A 63 -11.59 -5.29 -10.31
CA GLU A 63 -11.50 -5.23 -11.77
C GLU A 63 -11.77 -6.58 -12.40
N LYS A 64 -11.23 -7.66 -11.82
CA LYS A 64 -11.52 -9.02 -12.29
C LYS A 64 -12.99 -9.40 -12.12
N CYS A 65 -13.62 -8.95 -11.03
CA CYS A 65 -15.06 -9.13 -10.81
C CYS A 65 -15.89 -8.45 -11.92
N ILE A 66 -15.53 -7.23 -12.32
CA ILE A 66 -16.23 -6.48 -13.38
C ILE A 66 -15.96 -7.12 -14.75
N GLU A 67 -14.73 -7.57 -15.01
CA GLU A 67 -14.38 -8.28 -16.25
C GLU A 67 -15.22 -9.56 -16.42
N LEU A 68 -15.41 -10.32 -15.33
CA LEU A 68 -16.18 -11.56 -15.34
C LEU A 68 -17.70 -11.35 -15.38
N CYS A 69 -18.20 -10.26 -14.78
CA CYS A 69 -19.62 -9.91 -14.82
C CYS A 69 -19.80 -8.39 -14.83
N PRO A 70 -19.87 -7.78 -16.04
CA PRO A 70 -20.08 -6.35 -16.20
C PRO A 70 -21.41 -5.84 -15.65
N ASP A 71 -22.42 -6.70 -15.53
CA ASP A 71 -23.73 -6.31 -14.99
C ASP A 71 -23.78 -6.37 -13.45
N PHE A 72 -22.71 -6.85 -12.80
CA PHE A 72 -22.68 -7.01 -11.35
C PHE A 72 -22.32 -5.70 -10.64
N VAL A 73 -23.36 -4.94 -10.30
CA VAL A 73 -23.27 -3.61 -9.66
C VAL A 73 -22.33 -3.55 -8.45
N LYS A 74 -22.27 -4.61 -7.63
CA LYS A 74 -21.39 -4.66 -6.44
C LYS A 74 -19.90 -4.69 -6.81
N GLY A 75 -19.53 -5.15 -8.00
CA GLY A 75 -18.15 -5.09 -8.52
C GLY A 75 -17.66 -3.64 -8.65
N TYR A 76 -18.48 -2.76 -9.19
CA TYR A 76 -18.21 -1.32 -9.31
C TYR A 76 -18.07 -0.67 -7.93
N HIS A 77 -18.91 -1.05 -6.96
CA HIS A 77 -18.75 -0.61 -5.57
C HIS A 77 -17.42 -1.04 -4.96
N ARG A 78 -16.96 -2.28 -5.21
CA ARG A 78 -15.65 -2.74 -4.73
C ARG A 78 -14.51 -1.93 -5.35
N LYS A 79 -14.58 -1.68 -6.66
CA LYS A 79 -13.56 -0.90 -7.38
C LYS A 79 -13.49 0.52 -6.84
N ALA A 80 -14.63 1.20 -6.72
CA ALA A 80 -14.70 2.55 -6.15
C ALA A 80 -14.19 2.59 -4.69
N SER A 81 -14.54 1.58 -3.87
CA SER A 81 -14.05 1.49 -2.49
C SER A 81 -12.53 1.28 -2.41
N ALA A 82 -11.94 0.53 -3.34
CA ALA A 82 -10.50 0.35 -3.43
C ALA A 82 -9.79 1.61 -3.92
N LEU A 83 -10.30 2.26 -4.96
CA LEU A 83 -9.79 3.54 -5.47
C LEU A 83 -9.85 4.64 -4.40
N PHE A 84 -10.93 4.72 -3.63
CA PHE A 84 -11.02 5.66 -2.52
C PHE A 84 -9.99 5.37 -1.41
N ALA A 85 -9.76 4.09 -1.11
CA ALA A 85 -8.76 3.68 -0.12
C ALA A 85 -7.31 3.94 -0.57
N LEU A 86 -7.07 4.21 -1.86
CA LEU A 86 -5.77 4.66 -2.39
C LEU A 86 -5.48 6.14 -2.08
N GLY A 87 -6.45 6.91 -1.58
CA GLY A 87 -6.21 8.17 -0.86
C GLY A 87 -5.82 9.40 -1.68
N ASP A 88 -5.53 9.26 -2.98
CA ASP A 88 -5.32 10.41 -3.88
C ASP A 88 -6.67 11.00 -4.33
N GLU A 89 -6.70 12.33 -4.48
CA GLU A 89 -7.84 13.09 -5.02
C GLU A 89 -8.19 12.61 -6.43
N ALA A 90 -7.18 12.27 -7.24
CA ALA A 90 -7.37 11.67 -8.55
C ALA A 90 -8.11 10.32 -8.47
N LYS A 91 -7.71 9.45 -7.54
CA LYS A 91 -8.34 8.13 -7.35
C LYS A 91 -9.75 8.24 -6.76
N SER A 92 -10.00 9.26 -5.94
CA SER A 92 -11.34 9.59 -5.48
C SER A 92 -12.25 10.07 -6.62
N ALA A 93 -11.73 10.85 -7.56
CA ALA A 93 -12.45 11.25 -8.77
C ALA A 93 -12.73 10.05 -9.69
N GLU A 94 -11.75 9.17 -9.90
CA GLU A 94 -11.93 7.90 -10.63
C GLU A 94 -12.99 7.01 -9.96
N ALA A 95 -12.98 6.93 -8.62
CA ALA A 95 -13.97 6.17 -7.87
C ALA A 95 -15.40 6.69 -8.11
N VAL A 96 -15.57 8.01 -8.19
CA VAL A 96 -16.86 8.66 -8.50
C VAL A 96 -17.28 8.36 -9.93
N GLU A 97 -16.36 8.43 -10.88
CA GLU A 97 -16.62 8.11 -12.29
C GLU A 97 -17.06 6.66 -12.48
N VAL A 98 -16.40 5.70 -11.83
CA VAL A 98 -16.76 4.28 -11.85
C VAL A 98 -18.21 4.05 -11.37
N ILE A 99 -18.64 4.76 -10.33
CA ILE A 99 -20.02 4.68 -9.82
C ILE A 99 -21.00 5.34 -10.80
N LEU A 100 -20.67 6.52 -11.33
CA LEU A 100 -21.50 7.22 -12.29
C LEU A 100 -21.75 6.42 -13.56
N SER A 101 -20.70 5.84 -14.16
CA SER A 101 -20.83 5.00 -15.35
C SER A 101 -21.72 3.78 -15.11
N ALA A 102 -21.66 3.17 -13.92
CA ALA A 102 -22.55 2.06 -13.57
C ALA A 102 -24.01 2.49 -13.41
N LEU A 103 -24.26 3.68 -12.86
CA LEU A 103 -25.61 4.26 -12.76
C LEU A 103 -26.19 4.62 -14.14
N GLU A 104 -25.38 5.23 -15.01
CA GLU A 104 -25.76 5.60 -16.39
C GLU A 104 -26.05 4.38 -17.26
N ALA A 105 -25.31 3.29 -17.06
CA ALA A 105 -25.57 1.99 -17.68
C ALA A 105 -26.84 1.30 -17.12
N GLY A 106 -27.52 1.88 -16.12
CA GLY A 106 -28.75 1.35 -15.54
C GLY A 106 -28.54 0.05 -14.75
N LEU A 107 -27.32 -0.19 -14.26
CA LEU A 107 -26.96 -1.41 -13.54
C LEU A 107 -27.46 -1.42 -12.09
N ASP A 108 -27.72 -0.25 -11.51
CA ASP A 108 -28.16 -0.09 -10.12
C ASP A 108 -29.67 0.15 -9.97
N LYS A 109 -30.48 -0.79 -10.48
CA LYS A 109 -31.94 -0.67 -10.50
C LYS A 109 -32.58 -0.50 -9.11
N ASP A 110 -31.90 -0.99 -8.08
CA ASP A 110 -32.37 -0.99 -6.69
C ASP A 110 -31.73 0.11 -5.81
N ASN A 111 -30.91 1.00 -6.40
CA ASN A 111 -30.12 2.02 -5.67
C ASN A 111 -29.16 1.44 -4.60
N ASP A 112 -28.66 0.24 -4.83
CA ASP A 112 -27.71 -0.45 -3.96
C ASP A 112 -26.38 0.32 -3.86
N LEU A 113 -25.89 0.93 -4.95
CA LEU A 113 -24.66 1.74 -4.94
C LEU A 113 -24.82 2.98 -4.08
N VAL A 114 -25.98 3.62 -4.14
CA VAL A 114 -26.29 4.80 -3.32
C VAL A 114 -26.30 4.42 -1.83
N ARG A 115 -26.96 3.30 -1.47
CA ARG A 115 -26.97 2.81 -0.08
C ARG A 115 -25.57 2.43 0.42
N LEU A 116 -24.80 1.72 -0.41
CA LEU A 116 -23.46 1.26 -0.06
C LEU A 116 -22.42 2.38 -0.05
N GLY A 117 -22.58 3.42 -0.88
CA GLY A 117 -21.76 4.64 -0.90
C GLY A 117 -21.96 5.52 0.34
N VAL A 118 -23.17 5.57 0.89
CA VAL A 118 -23.47 6.28 2.15
C VAL A 118 -22.77 5.62 3.35
N GLN A 119 -22.65 4.29 3.36
CA GLN A 119 -22.04 3.55 4.48
C GLN A 119 -20.51 3.66 4.54
N ASN A 120 -19.82 3.88 3.41
CA ASN A 120 -18.35 3.92 3.33
C ASN A 120 -17.74 5.35 3.50
N LYS A 121 -18.50 6.30 4.09
CA LYS A 121 -18.17 7.74 4.23
C LYS A 121 -18.12 8.54 2.92
N GLY A 122 -19.26 8.72 2.26
CA GLY A 122 -19.38 9.82 1.30
C GLY A 122 -20.78 10.31 1.03
N LYS A 123 -21.21 11.32 1.81
CA LYS A 123 -22.11 12.35 1.29
C LYS A 123 -21.50 13.03 0.05
N ALA A 124 -20.17 12.99 -0.12
CA ALA A 124 -19.44 13.48 -1.27
C ALA A 124 -19.71 12.68 -2.56
N PHE A 125 -19.73 11.34 -2.52
CA PHE A 125 -20.03 10.51 -3.71
C PHE A 125 -21.41 10.81 -4.29
N VAL A 126 -22.42 10.87 -3.42
CA VAL A 126 -23.80 11.15 -3.83
C VAL A 126 -23.96 12.61 -4.26
N LYS A 127 -23.38 13.58 -3.53
CA LYS A 127 -23.45 15.00 -3.90
C LYS A 127 -22.74 15.32 -5.22
N LEU A 128 -21.55 14.77 -5.45
CA LEU A 128 -20.77 15.00 -6.67
C LEU A 128 -21.39 14.28 -7.87
N ALA A 129 -21.93 13.08 -7.67
CA ALA A 129 -22.72 12.38 -8.68
C ALA A 129 -24.00 13.14 -9.05
N ASP A 130 -24.73 13.66 -8.04
CA ASP A 130 -25.92 14.49 -8.25
C ASP A 130 -25.57 15.84 -8.91
N ALA A 131 -24.43 16.45 -8.58
CA ALA A 131 -23.96 17.72 -9.15
C ALA A 131 -23.52 17.58 -10.61
N ARG A 132 -22.85 16.47 -10.97
CA ARG A 132 -22.49 16.15 -12.37
C ARG A 132 -23.72 15.75 -13.19
N ARG A 133 -24.65 14.99 -12.61
CA ARG A 133 -25.96 14.69 -13.23
C ARG A 133 -26.79 15.95 -13.51
N LYS A 134 -26.65 16.99 -12.66
CA LYS A 134 -27.30 18.30 -12.82
C LYS A 134 -26.48 19.30 -13.66
N GLY A 135 -25.31 18.92 -14.16
CA GLY A 135 -24.46 19.77 -15.02
C GLY A 135 -23.84 20.99 -14.31
N THR A 136 -23.58 20.91 -13.01
CA THR A 136 -23.19 22.09 -12.19
C THR A 136 -21.70 22.26 -11.90
N GLU A 137 -20.81 21.34 -12.30
CA GLU A 137 -19.36 21.48 -12.11
C GLU A 137 -18.57 20.91 -13.30
N ASP A 138 -17.84 21.77 -14.01
CA ASP A 138 -16.85 21.38 -15.02
C ASP A 138 -15.49 21.06 -14.34
N PRO A 139 -14.71 20.10 -14.89
CA PRO A 139 -13.38 19.80 -14.36
C PRO A 139 -12.46 21.02 -14.47
N PRO A 140 -11.56 21.25 -13.49
CA PRO A 140 -10.54 22.29 -13.62
C PRO A 140 -9.66 21.97 -14.85
N GLN A 141 -9.72 22.86 -15.84
CA GLN A 141 -8.89 22.72 -17.05
C GLN A 141 -7.43 23.07 -16.75
N PRO A 142 -6.46 22.35 -17.35
CA PRO A 142 -5.06 22.75 -17.29
C PRO A 142 -4.87 24.08 -18.03
N GLU A 143 -4.33 25.07 -17.32
CA GLU A 143 -3.98 26.37 -17.90
C GLU A 143 -2.94 26.22 -19.02
N LYS A 144 -3.22 26.89 -20.13
CA LYS A 144 -2.49 26.85 -21.40
C LYS A 144 -1.27 27.79 -21.34
N GLU A 145 -0.10 27.28 -21.71
CA GLU A 145 0.96 28.11 -22.30
C GLU A 145 0.97 27.96 -23.82
N ASN A 146 1.10 29.12 -24.49
CA ASN A 146 0.90 29.35 -25.91
C ASN A 146 2.04 28.79 -26.80
N GLY A 147 1.67 28.29 -28.00
CA GLY A 147 2.52 27.60 -28.99
C GLY A 147 3.46 28.48 -29.85
N PRO A 148 3.73 28.20 -31.17
CA PRO A 148 3.00 27.29 -32.08
C PRO A 148 3.85 26.38 -33.04
N SER A 149 3.15 25.40 -33.66
CA SER A 149 3.29 24.84 -35.04
C SER A 149 4.55 24.00 -35.41
N ALA A 150 4.54 22.90 -36.18
CA ALA A 150 3.58 22.27 -37.10
C ALA A 150 4.03 20.83 -37.48
N ALA A 151 3.07 19.99 -37.93
CA ALA A 151 3.19 18.88 -38.92
C ALA A 151 4.09 17.65 -38.55
N ASN A 152 3.80 16.38 -38.84
CA ASN A 152 2.85 15.66 -39.71
C ASN A 152 2.76 14.20 -39.17
N GLU A 153 1.57 13.60 -39.06
CA GLU A 153 0.98 12.57 -39.95
C GLU A 153 1.65 11.17 -40.05
N ALA A 154 0.76 10.17 -39.91
CA ALA A 154 0.67 8.90 -40.66
C ALA A 154 1.36 7.60 -40.16
N ALA A 155 0.49 6.71 -39.63
CA ALA A 155 0.16 5.36 -40.12
C ALA A 155 1.19 4.20 -40.17
N ALA A 156 0.95 3.24 -39.28
CA ALA A 156 0.63 1.81 -39.50
C ALA A 156 1.59 0.81 -40.24
N VAL A 157 1.64 -0.40 -39.65
CA VAL A 157 1.55 -1.76 -40.26
C VAL A 157 2.68 -2.77 -39.92
N LYS A 158 2.26 -3.81 -39.15
CA LYS A 158 2.59 -5.26 -39.12
C LYS A 158 4.02 -5.82 -39.35
N ALA A 159 4.51 -6.44 -38.27
CA ALA A 159 4.72 -7.89 -38.06
C ALA A 159 5.85 -8.72 -38.76
N LYS A 160 6.71 -9.26 -37.87
CA LYS A 160 7.26 -10.64 -37.76
C LYS A 160 8.36 -11.12 -38.73
N LYS A 161 9.49 -11.58 -38.17
CA LYS A 161 9.80 -13.02 -37.88
C LYS A 161 11.30 -13.25 -37.49
N LEU A 162 11.50 -13.99 -36.37
CA LEU A 162 12.53 -15.00 -35.97
C LEU A 162 14.00 -14.86 -36.44
N GLU A 163 15.06 -15.36 -35.79
CA GLU A 163 15.40 -16.07 -34.54
C GLU A 163 16.95 -16.22 -34.60
N ALA A 164 17.67 -16.29 -33.47
CA ALA A 164 18.85 -17.17 -33.33
C ALA A 164 19.31 -17.23 -31.87
N ALA A 165 19.55 -18.46 -31.43
CA ALA A 165 19.85 -18.91 -30.08
C ALA A 165 21.27 -18.56 -29.59
N ALA A 166 21.39 -18.45 -28.26
CA ALA A 166 22.56 -18.90 -27.51
C ALA A 166 22.18 -19.18 -26.03
N THR A 167 22.30 -20.44 -25.62
CA THR A 167 22.32 -20.91 -24.21
C THR A 167 23.78 -21.31 -23.94
N PRO A 168 24.44 -21.01 -22.79
CA PRO A 168 24.30 -21.79 -21.53
C PRO A 168 24.68 -20.98 -20.25
N PRO A 169 24.92 -21.53 -19.02
CA PRO A 169 24.74 -22.90 -18.50
C PRO A 169 23.89 -23.00 -17.20
N GLN A 170 23.32 -24.18 -16.97
CA GLN A 170 22.88 -24.67 -15.66
C GLN A 170 24.09 -25.22 -14.88
N ALA A 171 24.37 -24.70 -13.68
CA ALA A 171 24.84 -25.46 -12.51
C ALA A 171 25.09 -24.55 -11.29
N ALA A 172 24.22 -24.63 -10.29
CA ALA A 172 24.57 -24.81 -8.88
C ALA A 172 23.25 -24.85 -8.08
N ILE A 173 22.90 -26.02 -7.57
CA ILE A 173 21.88 -26.15 -6.52
C ILE A 173 22.40 -25.34 -5.33
N PRO A 174 21.71 -24.28 -4.85
CA PRO A 174 22.14 -23.63 -3.63
C PRO A 174 22.02 -24.62 -2.48
N ALA A 175 23.12 -24.75 -1.72
CA ALA A 175 23.21 -25.47 -0.46
C ALA A 175 22.00 -25.13 0.45
N PRO A 176 21.55 -26.05 1.32
CA PRO A 176 20.40 -25.82 2.18
C PRO A 176 20.57 -24.49 2.91
N ALA A 177 19.61 -23.58 2.68
CA ALA A 177 19.58 -22.29 3.33
C ALA A 177 19.75 -22.52 4.84
N LYS A 178 20.71 -21.82 5.46
CA LYS A 178 20.81 -21.73 6.92
C LYS A 178 19.40 -21.48 7.48
N PRO A 179 19.01 -22.10 8.61
CA PRO A 179 17.68 -21.89 9.16
C PRO A 179 17.44 -20.40 9.28
N GLN A 180 16.43 -19.88 8.56
CA GLN A 180 16.03 -18.49 8.68
C GLN A 180 15.56 -18.30 10.11
N LYS A 181 16.35 -17.58 10.91
CA LYS A 181 15.96 -17.16 12.26
C LYS A 181 14.61 -16.46 12.18
N HIS A 182 13.74 -16.70 13.15
CA HIS A 182 12.48 -15.99 13.23
C HIS A 182 12.72 -14.50 13.55
N LEU A 183 11.81 -13.62 13.13
CA LEU A 183 11.98 -12.16 13.33
C LEU A 183 12.14 -11.75 14.79
N TYR A 184 11.54 -12.49 15.73
CA TYR A 184 11.69 -12.24 17.17
C TYR A 184 13.03 -12.73 17.75
N GLU A 185 13.80 -13.54 17.01
CA GLU A 185 15.12 -14.04 17.42
C GLU A 185 16.27 -13.15 16.95
N LEU A 186 15.98 -12.22 16.02
CA LEU A 186 16.95 -11.24 15.55
C LEU A 186 17.23 -10.23 16.66
N ASP A 187 18.47 -9.77 16.76
CA ASP A 187 18.72 -8.55 17.52
C ASP A 187 18.11 -7.32 16.79
N PRO A 188 17.94 -6.17 17.47
CA PRO A 188 17.32 -5.00 16.85
C PRO A 188 18.02 -4.49 15.58
N GLU A 189 19.34 -4.67 15.46
CA GLU A 189 20.11 -4.21 14.30
C GLU A 189 19.97 -5.20 13.13
N GLU A 190 20.01 -6.51 13.39
CA GLU A 190 19.70 -7.57 12.42
C GLU A 190 18.27 -7.39 11.87
N PHE A 191 17.30 -7.13 12.76
CA PHE A 191 15.92 -6.85 12.37
C PHE A 191 15.80 -5.60 11.49
N ALA A 192 16.42 -4.48 11.90
CA ALA A 192 16.43 -3.26 11.10
C ALA A 192 17.04 -3.48 9.72
N GLY A 193 18.17 -4.20 9.64
CA GLY A 193 18.82 -4.56 8.39
C GLY A 193 17.89 -5.34 7.47
N ALA A 194 17.17 -6.35 7.99
CA ALA A 194 16.20 -7.12 7.21
C ALA A 194 15.06 -6.25 6.67
N MET A 195 14.53 -5.33 7.47
CA MET A 195 13.44 -4.43 7.06
C MET A 195 13.88 -3.39 6.03
N ILE A 196 15.10 -2.86 6.17
CA ILE A 196 15.68 -1.93 5.19
C ILE A 196 15.83 -2.62 3.83
N GLN A 197 16.34 -3.86 3.82
CA GLN A 197 16.50 -4.61 2.57
C GLN A 197 15.15 -4.91 1.91
N ASP A 198 14.15 -5.32 2.68
CA ASP A 198 12.79 -5.55 2.15
C ASP A 198 12.20 -4.29 1.51
N VAL A 199 12.37 -3.13 2.17
CA VAL A 199 11.95 -1.85 1.60
C VAL A 199 12.73 -1.49 0.36
N PHE A 200 14.04 -1.72 0.32
CA PHE A 200 14.85 -1.42 -0.84
C PHE A 200 14.40 -2.24 -2.04
N ASP A 201 14.19 -3.53 -1.83
CA ASP A 201 13.61 -4.44 -2.81
C ASP A 201 12.23 -3.97 -3.29
N GLN A 202 11.36 -3.56 -2.36
CA GLN A 202 10.04 -3.05 -2.68
C GLN A 202 10.13 -1.80 -3.55
N VAL A 203 10.93 -0.82 -3.16
CA VAL A 203 11.12 0.44 -3.89
C VAL A 203 11.70 0.21 -5.28
N LEU A 204 12.65 -0.72 -5.44
CA LEU A 204 13.19 -1.06 -6.77
C LEU A 204 12.15 -1.75 -7.66
N LYS A 205 11.20 -2.49 -7.07
CA LYS A 205 10.13 -3.18 -7.78
C LYS A 205 8.95 -2.28 -8.12
N SER A 206 8.48 -1.47 -7.18
CA SER A 206 7.28 -0.63 -7.31
C SER A 206 7.57 0.82 -7.72
N GLY A 207 8.77 1.32 -7.48
CA GLY A 207 9.10 2.74 -7.60
C GLY A 207 8.49 3.61 -6.49
N GLU A 208 7.91 3.00 -5.45
CA GLU A 208 7.26 3.72 -4.36
C GLU A 208 7.97 3.48 -3.03
N VAL A 209 8.17 4.55 -2.28
CA VAL A 209 8.77 4.51 -0.94
C VAL A 209 7.65 4.41 0.09
N PRO A 210 7.56 3.29 0.84
CA PRO A 210 6.56 3.16 1.88
C PRO A 210 6.84 4.12 3.03
N THR A 211 5.78 4.59 3.68
CA THR A 211 5.85 5.37 4.92
C THR A 211 5.24 4.55 6.04
N ILE A 212 6.11 3.79 6.73
CA ILE A 212 5.70 2.64 7.52
C ILE A 212 6.56 2.46 8.78
N VAL A 213 5.98 1.85 9.81
CA VAL A 213 6.69 1.39 11.02
C VAL A 213 6.56 -0.12 11.14
N TYR A 214 7.67 -0.84 11.06
CA TYR A 214 7.72 -2.27 11.35
C TYR A 214 7.99 -2.49 12.83
N MET A 215 7.16 -3.29 13.49
CA MET A 215 7.33 -3.65 14.89
C MET A 215 7.93 -5.05 14.99
N GLN A 216 9.06 -5.17 15.68
CA GLN A 216 9.64 -6.47 15.94
C GLN A 216 8.81 -7.20 17.01
N PRO A 217 8.22 -8.36 16.69
CA PRO A 217 7.41 -9.10 17.66
C PRO A 217 8.26 -9.66 18.79
N SER A 218 7.65 -9.89 19.94
CA SER A 218 8.24 -10.71 21.00
C SER A 218 8.09 -12.20 20.72
N PRO A 219 8.94 -13.05 21.33
CA PRO A 219 8.79 -14.50 21.24
C PRO A 219 7.38 -14.94 21.67
N PRO A 220 6.75 -15.89 20.95
CA PRO A 220 5.42 -16.35 21.29
C PRO A 220 5.41 -17.02 22.67
N LYS A 221 4.30 -16.86 23.41
CA LYS A 221 4.12 -17.51 24.72
C LYS A 221 4.16 -19.04 24.57
N PRO A 222 4.74 -19.79 25.53
CA PRO A 222 4.79 -21.25 25.47
C PRO A 222 3.40 -21.86 25.23
N GLY A 223 3.24 -22.62 24.14
CA GLY A 223 1.97 -23.26 23.77
C GLY A 223 1.12 -22.51 22.74
N ALA A 224 1.51 -21.31 22.32
CA ALA A 224 0.86 -20.62 21.21
C ALA A 224 1.27 -21.26 19.86
N LYS A 225 0.27 -21.69 19.07
CA LYS A 225 0.47 -22.17 17.69
C LYS A 225 0.11 -21.04 16.72
N GLU A 226 1.09 -20.21 16.40
CA GLU A 226 1.23 -19.43 15.16
C GLU A 226 2.23 -18.30 15.41
N GLU A 227 3.13 -18.08 14.45
CA GLU A 227 4.01 -16.90 14.46
C GLU A 227 3.17 -15.65 14.16
N PRO A 228 3.29 -14.59 14.98
CA PRO A 228 2.71 -13.30 14.63
C PRO A 228 3.38 -12.81 13.35
N GLY A 229 2.62 -12.78 12.24
CA GLY A 229 3.10 -12.23 10.99
C GLY A 229 3.53 -10.78 11.17
N LEU A 230 4.62 -10.38 10.53
CA LEU A 230 5.10 -9.01 10.60
C LEU A 230 4.11 -8.07 9.92
N ALA A 231 3.44 -7.24 10.71
CA ALA A 231 2.56 -6.19 10.22
C ALA A 231 3.28 -4.84 10.36
N GLY A 232 3.35 -4.09 9.26
CA GLY A 232 3.78 -2.70 9.30
C GLY A 232 2.60 -1.76 9.55
N ILE A 233 2.85 -0.68 10.28
CA ILE A 233 1.89 0.36 10.61
C ILE A 233 2.12 1.52 9.63
N GLY A 234 1.15 1.79 8.75
CA GLY A 234 1.19 2.95 7.86
C GLY A 234 1.11 4.26 8.64
N ILE A 235 1.97 5.23 8.29
CA ILE A 235 2.11 6.51 9.00
C ILE A 235 2.08 7.71 8.03
N ASP A 236 1.42 7.57 6.90
CA ASP A 236 1.42 8.53 5.78
C ASP A 236 1.01 9.96 6.19
N HIS A 237 0.12 10.07 7.18
CA HIS A 237 -0.37 11.37 7.67
C HIS A 237 0.36 11.89 8.91
N ALA A 238 1.30 11.11 9.48
CA ALA A 238 1.97 11.46 10.72
C ALA A 238 2.67 12.83 10.62
N PHE A 239 3.22 13.15 9.44
CA PHE A 239 4.01 14.36 9.21
C PHE A 239 3.22 15.52 8.60
N ASN A 240 1.89 15.47 8.62
CA ASN A 240 1.06 16.59 8.14
C ASN A 240 1.05 17.76 9.13
N THR A 241 0.99 17.49 10.44
CA THR A 241 1.03 18.52 11.49
C THR A 241 1.78 18.03 12.74
N PRO A 242 2.29 18.94 13.59
CA PRO A 242 2.88 18.57 14.88
C PRO A 242 1.92 17.78 15.79
N ALA A 243 0.63 18.13 15.79
CA ALA A 243 -0.37 17.44 16.59
C ALA A 243 -0.61 16.00 16.09
N THR A 244 -0.68 15.81 14.77
CA THR A 244 -0.84 14.47 14.18
C THR A 244 0.37 13.58 14.49
N LEU A 245 1.58 14.14 14.44
CA LEU A 245 2.80 13.40 14.80
C LEU A 245 2.78 12.99 16.28
N GLY A 246 2.41 13.90 17.18
CA GLY A 246 2.27 13.59 18.60
C GLY A 246 1.28 12.44 18.85
N ASN A 247 0.08 12.54 18.28
CA ASN A 247 -0.94 11.49 18.39
C ASN A 247 -0.46 10.15 17.80
N CYS A 248 0.26 10.19 16.67
CA CYS A 248 0.82 9.00 16.04
C CYS A 248 1.92 8.38 16.91
N ALA A 249 2.80 9.19 17.50
CA ALA A 249 3.84 8.72 18.41
C ALA A 249 3.24 8.00 19.63
N ASP A 250 2.19 8.57 20.23
CA ASP A 250 1.52 7.99 21.39
C ASP A 250 0.80 6.69 21.04
N PHE A 251 0.16 6.63 19.86
CA PHE A 251 -0.41 5.40 19.33
C PHE A 251 0.65 4.31 19.15
N ILE A 252 1.77 4.63 18.51
CA ILE A 252 2.88 3.71 18.26
C ILE A 252 3.45 3.18 19.57
N ARG A 253 3.64 4.04 20.59
CA ARG A 253 4.08 3.61 21.93
C ARG A 253 3.11 2.65 22.59
N LYS A 254 1.83 2.98 22.58
CA LYS A 254 0.79 2.13 23.17
C LYS A 254 0.75 0.78 22.47
N HIS A 255 0.79 0.79 21.14
CA HIS A 255 0.78 -0.44 20.34
C HIS A 255 2.03 -1.29 20.58
N ALA A 256 3.22 -0.67 20.65
CA ALA A 256 4.46 -1.36 20.98
C ALA A 256 4.40 -2.02 22.37
N GLY A 257 3.78 -1.35 23.36
CA GLY A 257 3.56 -1.93 24.68
C GLY A 257 2.57 -3.11 24.67
N GLU A 258 1.44 -2.98 23.97
CA GLU A 258 0.42 -4.04 23.85
C GLU A 258 0.95 -5.30 23.15
N GLN A 259 1.82 -5.13 22.16
CA GLN A 259 2.44 -6.24 21.42
C GLN A 259 3.73 -6.75 22.08
N GLU A 260 4.13 -6.18 23.22
CA GLU A 260 5.41 -6.43 23.87
C GLU A 260 6.58 -6.32 22.87
N ALA A 261 6.53 -5.36 21.94
CA ALA A 261 7.49 -5.26 20.85
C ALA A 261 8.92 -5.04 21.38
N GLN A 262 9.90 -5.66 20.70
CA GLN A 262 11.30 -5.58 21.11
C GLN A 262 11.99 -4.33 20.54
N SER A 263 11.66 -4.00 19.30
CA SER A 263 12.17 -2.85 18.55
C SER A 263 11.18 -2.40 17.49
N ALA A 264 11.44 -1.25 16.88
CA ALA A 264 10.67 -0.70 15.77
C ALA A 264 11.61 -0.12 14.72
N MET A 265 11.29 -0.37 13.45
CA MET A 265 11.97 0.22 12.30
C MET A 265 11.02 1.14 11.56
N ILE A 266 11.33 2.44 11.55
CA ILE A 266 10.51 3.49 10.95
C ILE A 266 11.15 3.90 9.62
N ILE A 267 10.35 3.94 8.55
CA ILE A 267 10.81 4.25 7.20
C ILE A 267 9.89 5.31 6.63
N VAL A 268 10.48 6.42 6.16
CA VAL A 268 9.74 7.59 5.69
C VAL A 268 10.46 8.25 4.52
N ARG A 269 9.75 8.53 3.43
CA ARG A 269 10.29 9.32 2.32
C ARG A 269 10.48 10.77 2.78
N LYS A 270 11.61 11.38 2.46
CA LYS A 270 11.92 12.77 2.82
C LYS A 270 10.85 13.75 2.32
N SER A 271 10.31 13.56 1.12
CA SER A 271 9.23 14.39 0.59
C SER A 271 7.92 14.34 1.39
N HIS A 272 7.68 13.28 2.17
CA HIS A 272 6.50 13.17 3.03
C HIS A 272 6.66 13.94 4.36
N VAL A 273 7.87 14.40 4.68
CA VAL A 273 8.15 15.17 5.89
C VAL A 273 7.86 16.65 5.61
N GLY A 274 6.60 17.05 5.77
CA GLY A 274 6.08 18.37 5.35
C GLY A 274 6.49 19.57 6.21
N TYR A 275 6.90 19.36 7.47
CA TYR A 275 7.36 20.42 8.37
C TYR A 275 8.65 19.99 9.08
N PRO A 276 9.46 20.91 9.65
CA PRO A 276 10.84 20.60 10.04
C PRO A 276 10.96 19.77 11.34
N CYS A 277 10.12 18.76 11.56
CA CYS A 277 10.21 17.85 12.71
C CYS A 277 11.59 17.18 12.84
N VAL A 278 12.25 16.84 11.73
CA VAL A 278 13.62 16.31 11.72
C VAL A 278 14.72 17.38 11.92
N TRP A 279 14.36 18.64 12.17
CA TRP A 279 15.32 19.72 12.40
C TRP A 279 14.83 20.49 13.60
N LYS A 280 15.29 20.16 14.80
CA LYS A 280 14.94 20.83 16.07
C LYS A 280 15.17 22.35 16.02
N GLY A 281 14.30 23.11 15.35
CA GLY A 281 14.38 24.56 15.18
C GLY A 281 15.60 25.08 14.42
N LYS A 282 16.38 24.24 13.71
CA LYS A 282 17.57 24.71 13.00
C LYS A 282 17.17 25.49 11.71
N PRO A 283 17.82 26.63 11.42
CA PRO A 283 17.50 27.42 10.23
C PRO A 283 17.71 26.63 8.94
N LYS A 284 16.96 26.98 7.88
CA LYS A 284 17.16 26.47 6.50
C LYS A 284 18.64 26.55 6.14
N GLY A 285 19.35 25.41 6.10
CA GLY A 285 20.76 25.37 5.71
C GLY A 285 21.65 24.28 6.34
N VAL A 286 21.17 23.50 7.32
CA VAL A 286 21.97 22.45 8.00
C VAL A 286 21.84 21.06 7.36
N TRP A 287 21.08 20.93 6.26
CA TRP A 287 21.03 19.67 5.52
C TRP A 287 22.35 19.42 4.80
N LYS A 288 23.10 18.41 5.27
CA LYS A 288 24.40 18.05 4.71
C LYS A 288 24.31 17.26 3.39
N PHE A 289 23.21 16.52 3.19
CA PHE A 289 22.93 15.86 1.91
C PHE A 289 22.26 16.89 0.99
N GLY A 290 22.27 16.74 -0.34
CA GLY A 290 21.79 17.80 -1.24
C GLY A 290 20.28 18.10 -1.13
N LYS A 291 19.75 18.94 -2.03
CA LYS A 291 18.30 19.05 -2.25
C LYS A 291 17.64 17.73 -2.69
N ALA A 292 18.42 16.69 -2.95
CA ALA A 292 17.98 15.37 -3.35
C ALA A 292 16.95 14.79 -2.35
N ASP A 293 15.97 14.09 -2.91
CA ASP A 293 15.01 13.30 -2.15
C ASP A 293 15.68 12.04 -1.58
N GLY A 294 15.02 11.36 -0.66
CA GLY A 294 15.59 10.15 -0.06
C GLY A 294 14.67 9.49 0.95
N ILE A 295 15.23 8.53 1.66
CA ILE A 295 14.52 7.71 2.64
C ILE A 295 15.20 7.92 4.00
N PHE A 296 14.41 8.36 4.98
CA PHE A 296 14.79 8.32 6.38
C PHE A 296 14.42 6.97 6.99
N MET A 297 15.34 6.45 7.79
CA MET A 297 15.26 5.12 8.37
C MET A 297 15.69 5.22 9.83
N GLN A 298 14.76 5.05 10.77
CA GLN A 298 15.03 5.18 12.21
C GLN A 298 14.76 3.85 12.92
N LEU A 299 15.79 3.34 13.60
CA LEU A 299 15.70 2.22 14.52
C LEU A 299 15.41 2.73 15.94
N GLU A 300 14.38 2.18 16.57
CA GLU A 300 14.05 2.38 17.97
C GLU A 300 14.02 1.04 18.72
N ALA A 301 14.79 0.93 19.79
CA ALA A 301 14.73 -0.16 20.75
C ALA A 301 15.01 0.37 22.16
N LYS A 302 14.82 -0.46 23.19
CA LYS A 302 15.11 -0.08 24.59
C LYS A 302 16.54 0.45 24.77
N GLN A 303 17.53 -0.28 24.24
CA GLN A 303 18.96 0.05 24.40
C GLN A 303 19.64 0.55 23.12
N ALA A 304 18.97 0.46 21.97
CA ALA A 304 19.53 0.90 20.68
C ALA A 304 18.64 1.97 20.06
N ARG A 305 19.29 2.98 19.47
CA ARG A 305 18.62 4.05 18.74
C ARG A 305 19.55 4.53 17.64
N ALA A 306 19.12 4.44 16.40
CA ALA A 306 19.94 4.84 15.27
C ALA A 306 19.08 5.48 14.18
N MET A 307 19.71 6.33 13.38
CA MET A 307 19.04 6.94 12.25
C MET A 307 19.95 6.98 11.04
N PHE A 308 19.37 6.69 9.90
CA PHE A 308 20.03 6.61 8.61
C PHE A 308 19.23 7.40 7.58
N PHE A 309 19.95 7.87 6.57
CA PHE A 309 19.37 8.49 5.40
C PHE A 309 20.01 7.90 4.14
N THR A 310 19.17 7.50 3.19
CA THR A 310 19.61 7.02 1.88
C THR A 310 19.09 7.94 0.80
N GLU A 311 19.98 8.48 -0.01
CA GLU A 311 19.58 9.30 -1.16
C GLU A 311 18.81 8.47 -2.19
N LEU A 312 17.77 9.05 -2.76
CA LEU A 312 17.08 8.48 -3.92
C LEU A 312 17.56 9.17 -5.19
N LYS A 313 17.89 8.37 -6.18
CA LYS A 313 18.34 8.81 -7.50
C LYS A 313 17.39 8.27 -8.55
N THR A 314 17.04 9.10 -9.53
CA THR A 314 16.25 8.68 -10.67
C THR A 314 17.18 8.47 -11.87
N THR A 315 17.12 7.30 -12.49
CA THR A 315 17.89 7.04 -13.72
C THR A 315 17.32 7.81 -14.91
N ALA A 316 18.03 7.83 -16.03
CA ALA A 316 17.55 8.47 -17.26
C ALA A 316 16.22 7.87 -17.77
N GLU A 317 15.96 6.60 -17.42
CA GLU A 317 14.73 5.86 -17.74
C GLU A 317 13.61 6.05 -16.71
N GLY A 318 13.76 6.97 -15.75
CA GLY A 318 12.73 7.30 -14.77
C GLY A 318 12.61 6.32 -13.59
N LYS A 319 13.52 5.36 -13.44
CA LYS A 319 13.50 4.39 -12.34
C LYS A 319 14.20 4.92 -11.10
N LEU A 320 13.65 4.63 -9.92
CA LEU A 320 14.32 4.91 -8.66
C LEU A 320 15.47 3.94 -8.41
N THR A 321 16.56 4.48 -7.88
CA THR A 321 17.77 3.78 -7.44
C THR A 321 18.26 4.42 -6.15
N PHE A 322 19.09 3.71 -5.39
CA PHE A 322 19.65 4.22 -4.14
C PHE A 322 21.03 4.81 -4.34
N GLY A 323 21.28 5.94 -3.69
CA GLY A 323 22.59 6.51 -3.50
C GLY A 323 23.29 5.95 -2.26
N GLU A 324 24.22 6.73 -1.73
CA GLU A 324 24.92 6.37 -0.50
C GLU A 324 23.95 6.41 0.69
N THR A 325 24.10 5.44 1.59
CA THR A 325 23.39 5.42 2.87
C THR A 325 24.33 5.96 3.93
N ALA A 326 23.89 6.98 4.65
CA ALA A 326 24.67 7.63 5.68
C ALA A 326 23.94 7.57 7.02
N GLN A 327 24.69 7.26 8.08
CA GLN A 327 24.20 7.42 9.44
C GLN A 327 24.14 8.90 9.79
N ILE A 328 23.06 9.30 10.46
CA ILE A 328 22.82 10.67 10.92
C ILE A 328 22.54 10.68 12.42
N ASP A 329 22.79 11.83 13.04
CA ASP A 329 22.58 12.01 14.47
C ASP A 329 21.09 11.88 14.81
N VAL A 330 20.73 10.82 15.51
CA VAL A 330 19.33 10.57 15.88
C VAL A 330 18.80 11.59 16.88
N ASP A 331 19.66 12.21 17.69
CA ASP A 331 19.22 13.24 18.63
C ASP A 331 18.95 14.57 17.93
N GLU A 332 19.55 14.81 16.77
CA GLU A 332 19.26 15.98 15.95
C GLU A 332 18.09 15.74 14.98
N PHE A 333 18.02 14.54 14.38
CA PHE A 333 17.18 14.28 13.20
C PHE A 333 16.01 13.31 13.40
N ALA A 334 15.78 12.75 14.58
CA ALA A 334 14.72 11.76 14.79
C ALA A 334 13.35 12.17 14.21
N LEU A 335 12.74 11.26 13.46
CA LEU A 335 11.37 11.35 12.95
C LEU A 335 10.36 11.29 14.08
N PHE A 336 10.57 10.37 15.02
CA PHE A 336 9.71 10.17 16.19
C PHE A 336 10.50 10.31 17.49
N PRO A 337 9.85 10.85 18.56
CA PRO A 337 10.40 10.75 19.90
C PRO A 337 10.51 9.27 20.32
N ARG A 338 11.27 9.00 21.40
CA ARG A 338 11.49 7.63 21.90
C ARG A 338 10.17 6.87 22.02
N ILE A 339 10.13 5.70 21.39
CA ILE A 339 8.98 4.79 21.40
C ILE A 339 9.08 3.87 22.62
N PHE A 340 10.25 3.28 22.83
CA PHE A 340 10.48 2.40 23.97
C PHE A 340 11.01 3.21 25.14
N PRO A 341 10.43 3.08 26.35
CA PRO A 341 11.04 3.64 27.54
C PRO A 341 12.43 3.03 27.73
N GLY A 342 13.41 3.90 28.00
CA GLY A 342 14.75 3.49 28.40
C GLY A 342 14.78 2.99 29.83
#